data_AF-A0A415BS88-F1
#
_entry.id   AF-A0A415BS88-F1
#
_cell.length_a   1.000
_cell.length_b   1.000
_cell.length_c   1.000
_cell.angle_alpha   90.00
_cell.angle_beta   90.00
_cell.angle_gamma   90.00
#
_symmetry.space_group_name_H-M   'P 1'
#
loop_
_entity.id
_entity.type
_entity.pdbx_description
1 polymer ?
#
loop_
_entity_poly.entity_id
_entity_poly.type
_entity_poly.pdbx_seq_one_letter_code
_entity_poly.pdbx_strand_id
1 'polypeptide(L)'
;MKIPQRYLQNRTSSIRQDYATINKSIVDKLNPPNLYRFFCLSLYRNDYYKVRWRIKDLAKRTGEEETALKNFNKDIEAVLVRKKYCVPINHPIYDFTMRCLYCIPPIDHPNFITLSHLFMKVDLDIKVKGYYIKLLLIAEDNKILLSLNKLADKLGMGKKNVESYNLDLYSAGLLKFIPKGIELTPKELLLNNDIAKQRKEWNPINSKNVVKIAFKSK
;
A
#
# COMPACT_ATOMS: atom_id res chain seq x y z
N MET A 1 30.62 3.25 -3.10
CA MET A 1 30.32 4.27 -4.13
C MET A 1 29.06 5.04 -3.71
N LYS A 2 29.15 6.32 -3.32
CA LYS A 2 27.98 7.13 -2.90
C LYS A 2 27.32 7.72 -4.16
N ILE A 3 26.21 7.11 -4.61
CA ILE A 3 25.41 7.68 -5.70
C ILE A 3 24.86 9.04 -5.23
N PRO A 4 25.06 10.14 -5.97
CA PRO A 4 24.55 11.44 -5.55
C PRO A 4 23.02 11.39 -5.45
N GLN A 5 22.46 11.94 -4.35
CA GLN A 5 21.01 11.91 -4.07
C GLN A 5 20.16 12.41 -5.24
N ARG A 6 20.67 13.34 -6.06
CA ARG A 6 20.01 13.87 -7.26
C ARG A 6 19.73 12.78 -8.32
N TYR A 7 20.61 11.79 -8.47
CA TYR A 7 20.39 10.67 -9.41
C TYR A 7 19.41 9.63 -8.88
N LEU A 8 19.28 9.50 -7.55
CA LEU A 8 18.24 8.69 -6.91
C LEU A 8 16.87 9.38 -6.87
N GLN A 9 16.82 10.70 -7.10
CA GLN A 9 15.58 11.50 -7.08
C GLN A 9 14.75 11.36 -8.36
N ASN A 10 15.37 11.03 -9.51
CA ASN A 10 14.71 11.03 -10.82
C ASN A 10 14.29 9.65 -11.33
N ARG A 11 14.60 8.57 -10.60
CA ARG A 11 14.28 7.20 -11.04
C ARG A 11 12.94 6.74 -10.47
N THR A 12 12.10 6.18 -11.34
CA THR A 12 10.90 5.44 -10.95
C THR A 12 11.30 4.30 -10.02
N SER A 13 10.48 4.02 -9.00
CA SER A 13 10.72 2.89 -8.11
C SER A 13 10.61 1.58 -8.91
N SER A 14 11.74 0.93 -9.21
CA SER A 14 11.79 -0.29 -10.00
C SER A 14 12.02 -1.56 -9.17
N ILE A 15 12.67 -1.42 -8.00
CA ILE A 15 12.96 -2.51 -7.09
C ILE A 15 11.73 -2.78 -6.23
N ARG A 16 11.24 -4.02 -6.28
CA ARG A 16 10.13 -4.52 -5.46
C ARG A 16 10.71 -5.14 -4.18
N GLN A 17 10.06 -4.87 -3.06
CA GLN A 17 10.30 -5.53 -1.77
C GLN A 17 9.61 -6.90 -1.75
N ASP A 18 10.07 -7.80 -0.89
CA ASP A 18 9.44 -9.11 -0.74
C ASP A 18 8.11 -9.06 0.02
N TYR A 19 7.86 -7.96 0.75
CA TYR A 19 6.66 -7.76 1.55
C TYR A 19 6.26 -6.28 1.66
N ALA A 20 5.01 -6.05 2.04
CA ALA A 20 4.48 -4.74 2.41
C ALA A 20 3.72 -4.81 3.74
N THR A 21 3.85 -3.76 4.54
CA THR A 21 3.12 -3.60 5.80
C THR A 21 1.91 -2.71 5.58
N ILE A 22 0.76 -3.07 6.15
CA ILE A 22 -0.48 -2.31 6.05
C ILE A 22 -1.05 -2.12 7.45
N ASN A 23 -1.30 -0.86 7.82
CA ASN A 23 -1.89 -0.52 9.12
C ASN A 23 -3.38 -0.85 9.12
N LYS A 24 -3.88 -1.39 10.24
CA LYS A 24 -5.31 -1.70 10.44
C LYS A 24 -6.19 -0.44 10.35
N SER A 25 -5.65 0.72 10.68
CA SER A 25 -6.30 2.04 10.61
C SER A 25 -6.74 2.45 9.19
N ILE A 26 -6.31 1.73 8.14
CA ILE A 26 -6.64 2.02 6.74
C ILE A 26 -7.94 1.34 6.28
N VAL A 27 -8.45 0.33 7.00
CA VAL A 27 -9.52 -0.56 6.54
C VAL A 27 -10.78 0.16 6.01
N ASP A 28 -11.18 1.25 6.66
CA ASP A 28 -12.39 2.02 6.31
C ASP A 28 -12.11 3.23 5.42
N LYS A 29 -10.83 3.54 5.17
CA LYS A 29 -10.41 4.73 4.41
C LYS A 29 -10.38 4.48 2.90
N LEU A 30 -10.24 3.22 2.49
CA LEU A 30 -10.13 2.83 1.09
C LEU A 30 -11.21 1.84 0.68
N ASN A 31 -11.68 1.98 -0.55
CA ASN A 31 -12.43 0.92 -1.21
C ASN A 31 -11.50 -0.28 -1.52
N PRO A 32 -12.07 -1.47 -1.78
CA PRO A 32 -11.26 -2.65 -2.02
C PRO A 32 -10.21 -2.47 -3.14
N PRO A 33 -10.55 -1.99 -4.36
CA PRO A 33 -9.54 -1.78 -5.41
C PRO A 33 -8.37 -0.89 -4.99
N ASN A 34 -8.66 0.25 -4.34
CA ASN A 34 -7.63 1.18 -3.89
C ASN A 34 -6.78 0.60 -2.75
N LEU A 35 -7.33 -0.29 -1.92
CA LEU A 35 -6.56 -1.01 -0.91
C LEU A 35 -5.54 -1.97 -1.54
N TYR A 36 -5.94 -2.70 -2.59
CA TYR A 36 -4.99 -3.52 -3.36
C TYR A 36 -3.94 -2.67 -4.07
N ARG A 37 -4.35 -1.56 -4.71
CA ARG A 37 -3.42 -0.61 -5.35
C ARG A 37 -2.44 -0.01 -4.34
N PHE A 38 -2.89 0.31 -3.12
CA PHE A 38 -2.04 0.76 -2.02
C PHE A 38 -1.01 -0.29 -1.62
N PHE A 39 -1.43 -1.56 -1.49
CA PHE A 39 -0.52 -2.68 -1.26
C PHE A 39 0.55 -2.78 -2.35
N CYS A 40 0.14 -2.77 -3.63
CA CYS A 40 1.06 -2.81 -4.77
C CYS A 40 2.04 -1.64 -4.76
N LEU A 41 1.58 -0.44 -4.41
CA LEU A 41 2.43 0.73 -4.27
C LEU A 41 3.44 0.57 -3.12
N SER A 42 2.97 0.04 -1.98
CA SER A 42 3.79 -0.18 -0.77
C SER A 42 4.92 -1.18 -0.99
N LEU A 43 4.75 -2.17 -1.89
CA LEU A 43 5.82 -3.09 -2.30
C LEU A 43 6.99 -2.40 -3.01
N TYR A 44 6.83 -1.20 -3.55
CA TYR A 44 7.90 -0.49 -4.28
C TYR A 44 8.43 0.73 -3.51
N ARG A 45 8.21 0.73 -2.20
CA ARG A 45 8.80 1.73 -1.30
C ARG A 45 10.31 1.53 -1.22
N ASN A 46 11.02 2.65 -1.13
CA ASN A 46 12.41 2.63 -0.71
C ASN A 46 12.53 2.60 0.83
N ASP A 47 13.75 2.57 1.34
CA ASP A 47 14.05 2.58 2.78
C ASP A 47 13.46 3.78 3.55
N TYR A 48 13.10 4.85 2.83
CA TYR A 48 12.47 6.06 3.36
C TYR A 48 10.95 6.06 3.19
N TYR A 49 10.34 4.90 2.89
CA TYR A 49 8.90 4.71 2.71
C TYR A 49 8.31 5.58 1.58
N LYS A 50 9.12 5.88 0.57
CA LYS A 50 8.73 6.70 -0.58
C LYS A 50 8.65 5.89 -1.85
N VAL A 51 7.65 6.17 -2.67
CA VAL A 51 7.41 5.54 -3.97
C VAL A 51 7.29 6.61 -5.05
N ARG A 52 8.05 6.44 -6.13
CA ARG A 52 7.99 7.30 -7.32
C ARG A 52 7.36 6.54 -8.46
N TRP A 53 6.06 6.62 -8.57
CA TRP A 53 5.28 6.00 -9.64
C TRP A 53 4.37 7.01 -10.31
N ARG A 54 4.12 6.82 -11.60
CA ARG A 54 3.00 7.43 -12.32
C ARG A 54 1.81 6.51 -12.23
N ILE A 55 0.62 7.04 -12.54
CA ILE A 55 -0.60 6.24 -12.64
C ILE A 55 -0.42 5.08 -13.61
N LYS A 56 0.22 5.31 -14.76
CA LYS A 56 0.56 4.25 -15.72
C LYS A 56 1.46 3.14 -15.18
N ASP A 57 2.39 3.47 -14.30
CA ASP A 57 3.29 2.47 -13.73
C ASP A 57 2.51 1.59 -12.74
N LEU A 58 1.57 2.17 -11.98
CA LEU A 58 0.67 1.44 -11.10
C LEU A 58 -0.33 0.57 -11.88
N ALA A 59 -0.98 1.13 -12.91
CA ALA A 59 -1.92 0.43 -13.77
C ALA A 59 -1.28 -0.81 -14.42
N LYS A 60 -0.06 -0.67 -14.95
CA LYS A 60 0.73 -1.79 -15.47
C LYS A 60 1.00 -2.88 -14.43
N ARG A 61 1.20 -2.51 -13.17
CA ARG A 61 1.50 -3.46 -12.08
C ARG A 61 0.26 -4.14 -11.50
N THR A 62 -0.90 -3.48 -11.59
CA THR A 62 -2.18 -4.08 -11.18
C THR A 62 -2.89 -4.81 -12.32
N GLY A 63 -2.45 -4.64 -13.56
CA GLY A 63 -3.10 -5.23 -14.74
C GLY A 63 -4.37 -4.47 -15.15
N GLU A 64 -4.42 -3.17 -14.86
CA GLU A 64 -5.56 -2.30 -15.13
C GLU A 64 -5.26 -1.30 -16.25
N GLU A 65 -6.33 -0.80 -16.87
CA GLU A 65 -6.26 0.40 -17.70
C GLU A 65 -6.05 1.66 -16.84
N GLU A 66 -5.31 2.64 -17.37
CA GLU A 66 -5.04 3.90 -16.64
C GLU A 66 -6.33 4.65 -16.26
N THR A 67 -7.38 4.52 -17.08
CA THR A 67 -8.69 5.15 -16.87
C THR A 67 -9.38 4.65 -15.59
N ALA A 68 -9.13 3.40 -15.17
CA ALA A 68 -9.64 2.84 -13.93
C ALA A 68 -9.01 3.50 -12.68
N LEU A 69 -7.89 4.21 -12.85
CA LEU A 69 -7.15 4.89 -11.78
C LEU A 69 -7.36 6.41 -11.78
N LYS A 70 -8.31 6.95 -12.56
CA LYS A 70 -8.56 8.40 -12.68
C LYS A 70 -8.73 9.11 -11.32
N ASN A 71 -9.37 8.45 -10.35
CA ASN A 71 -9.63 9.00 -9.02
C ASN A 71 -8.64 8.53 -7.95
N PHE A 72 -7.72 7.61 -8.29
CA PHE A 72 -6.81 6.99 -7.32
C PHE A 72 -6.03 8.01 -6.48
N ASN A 73 -5.48 9.04 -7.12
CA ASN A 73 -4.71 10.06 -6.41
C ASN A 73 -5.53 10.85 -5.39
N LYS A 74 -6.81 11.08 -5.65
CA LYS A 74 -7.71 11.77 -4.71
C LYS A 74 -8.06 10.85 -3.55
N ASP A 75 -8.40 9.60 -3.85
CA ASP A 75 -8.84 8.63 -2.85
C ASP A 75 -7.70 8.24 -1.90
N ILE A 76 -6.47 8.09 -2.41
CA ILE A 76 -5.33 7.63 -1.63
C ILE A 76 -4.78 8.70 -0.67
N GLU A 77 -5.07 9.98 -0.89
CA GLU A 77 -4.68 11.07 0.02
C GLU A 77 -5.33 10.94 1.41
N ALA A 78 -6.37 10.12 1.56
CA ALA A 78 -6.94 9.76 2.86
C ALA A 78 -6.00 8.91 3.74
N VAL A 79 -5.01 8.24 3.15
CA VAL A 79 -4.14 7.28 3.86
C VAL A 79 -2.66 7.63 3.80
N LEU A 80 -2.23 8.41 2.81
CA LEU A 80 -0.83 8.74 2.59
C LEU A 80 -0.64 10.19 2.20
N VAL A 81 0.60 10.67 2.31
CA VAL A 81 0.98 12.01 1.84
C VAL A 81 1.52 11.90 0.43
N ARG A 82 0.89 12.61 -0.52
CA ARG A 82 1.38 12.76 -1.89
C ARG A 82 2.07 14.10 -2.06
N LYS A 83 3.38 14.08 -2.34
CA LYS A 83 4.15 15.29 -2.67
C LYS A 83 4.31 15.38 -4.17
N LYS A 84 4.16 16.58 -4.73
CA LYS A 84 4.46 16.85 -6.13
C LYS A 84 5.88 17.39 -6.27
N TYR A 85 6.58 17.01 -7.34
CA TYR A 85 7.90 17.56 -7.65
C TYR A 85 8.09 17.69 -9.17
N CYS A 86 8.83 18.72 -9.58
CA CYS A 86 9.16 18.96 -10.97
C CYS A 86 10.28 18.02 -11.42
N VAL A 87 10.15 17.45 -12.61
CA VAL A 87 11.22 16.71 -13.29
C VAL A 87 11.47 17.37 -14.63
N PRO A 88 12.71 17.79 -14.93
CA PRO A 88 13.05 18.35 -16.23
C PRO A 88 12.69 17.39 -17.37
N ILE A 89 12.18 17.91 -18.47
CA ILE A 89 11.89 17.15 -19.69
C ILE A 89 12.47 17.86 -20.90
N ASN A 90 12.77 17.11 -21.96
CA ASN A 90 13.14 17.69 -23.24
C ASN A 90 11.87 17.80 -24.10
N HIS A 91 11.09 18.87 -23.90
CA HIS A 91 9.85 19.13 -24.64
C HIS A 91 9.89 20.55 -25.23
N PRO A 92 9.39 20.78 -26.46
CA PRO A 92 9.55 22.08 -27.15
C PRO A 92 8.93 23.30 -26.43
N ILE A 93 7.89 23.06 -25.62
CA ILE A 93 7.09 24.12 -24.95
C ILE A 93 7.25 24.09 -23.42
N TYR A 94 7.64 22.96 -22.84
CA TYR A 94 7.58 22.76 -21.38
C TYR A 94 8.92 22.28 -20.86
N ASP A 95 9.50 23.00 -19.90
CA ASP A 95 10.81 22.65 -19.36
C ASP A 95 10.77 21.54 -18.31
N PHE A 96 9.59 21.26 -17.74
CA PHE A 96 9.41 20.23 -16.71
C PHE A 96 8.02 19.59 -16.73
N THR A 97 7.93 18.41 -16.12
CA THR A 97 6.67 17.71 -15.82
C THR A 97 6.51 17.49 -14.33
N MET A 98 5.27 17.57 -13.83
CA MET A 98 4.97 17.29 -12.42
C MET A 98 4.86 15.79 -12.19
N ARG A 99 5.62 15.27 -11.22
CA ARG A 99 5.58 13.88 -10.76
C ARG A 99 5.03 13.78 -9.35
N CYS A 100 4.49 12.61 -9.02
CA CYS A 100 4.00 12.29 -7.69
C CYS A 100 5.03 11.46 -6.93
N LEU A 101 5.26 11.83 -5.69
CA LEU A 101 6.01 11.09 -4.69
C LEU A 101 5.03 10.68 -3.59
N TYR A 102 4.72 9.40 -3.51
CA TYR A 102 3.85 8.85 -2.48
C TYR A 102 4.70 8.53 -1.24
N CYS A 103 4.31 9.06 -0.09
CA CYS A 103 4.94 8.79 1.20
C CYS A 103 4.03 7.84 1.99
N ILE A 104 4.39 6.56 2.06
CA ILE A 104 3.67 5.53 2.82
C ILE A 104 3.71 5.91 4.31
N PRO A 105 2.59 5.78 5.05
CA PRO A 105 2.56 6.07 6.48
C PRO A 105 3.54 5.19 7.28
N PRO A 106 3.99 5.66 8.46
CA PRO A 106 4.76 4.83 9.37
C PRO A 106 3.93 3.64 9.86
N ILE A 107 4.61 2.61 10.37
CA ILE A 107 3.95 1.41 10.87
C ILE A 107 3.27 1.72 12.22
N ASP A 108 1.97 1.44 12.32
CA ASP A 108 1.19 1.62 13.54
C ASP A 108 1.36 0.39 14.44
N HIS A 109 2.44 0.27 15.21
CA HIS A 109 2.64 -0.88 16.10
C HIS A 109 1.62 -0.89 17.26
N PRO A 110 1.02 -2.05 17.63
CA PRO A 110 1.09 -3.38 16.99
C PRO A 110 0.02 -3.61 15.89
N ASN A 111 -0.76 -2.58 15.56
CA ASN A 111 -1.94 -2.60 14.69
C ASN A 111 -1.61 -2.58 13.19
N PHE A 112 -0.84 -3.56 12.71
CA PHE A 112 -0.54 -3.75 11.29
C PHE A 112 -0.49 -5.23 10.90
N ILE A 113 -0.56 -5.49 9.60
CA ILE A 113 -0.32 -6.80 9.00
C ILE A 113 0.85 -6.71 8.01
N THR A 114 1.48 -7.85 7.75
CA THR A 114 2.57 -7.96 6.78
C THR A 114 2.16 -8.92 5.67
N LEU A 115 2.09 -8.41 4.44
CA LEU A 115 1.69 -9.20 3.27
C LEU A 115 2.85 -9.44 2.34
N SER A 116 3.01 -10.69 1.92
CA SER A 116 3.99 -11.12 0.93
C SER A 116 3.67 -10.59 -0.46
N HIS A 117 4.70 -10.27 -1.23
CA HIS A 117 4.58 -9.93 -2.64
C HIS A 117 3.95 -11.05 -3.48
N LEU A 118 3.94 -12.30 -2.98
CA LEU A 118 3.27 -13.43 -3.62
C LEU A 118 1.78 -13.17 -3.85
N PHE A 119 1.16 -12.31 -3.03
CA PHE A 119 -0.22 -11.91 -3.21
C PHE A 119 -0.49 -11.23 -4.57
N MET A 120 0.54 -10.65 -5.22
CA MET A 120 0.40 -10.14 -6.58
C MET A 120 0.07 -11.23 -7.61
N LYS A 121 0.56 -12.46 -7.39
CA LYS A 121 0.44 -13.59 -8.32
C LYS A 121 -0.87 -14.36 -8.20
N VAL A 122 -1.64 -14.12 -7.15
CA VAL A 122 -2.95 -14.76 -6.96
C VAL A 122 -3.84 -14.36 -8.13
N ASP A 123 -4.49 -15.32 -8.79
CA ASP A 123 -5.37 -15.07 -9.91
C ASP A 123 -6.79 -14.74 -9.41
N LEU A 124 -7.01 -13.47 -9.11
CA LEU A 124 -8.27 -12.93 -8.59
C LEU A 124 -8.47 -11.50 -9.11
N ASP A 125 -9.73 -11.12 -9.28
CA ASP A 125 -10.09 -9.73 -9.59
C ASP A 125 -9.58 -8.77 -8.51
N ILE A 126 -9.25 -7.55 -8.92
CA ILE A 126 -8.66 -6.52 -8.07
C ILE A 126 -9.58 -6.13 -6.92
N LYS A 127 -10.90 -6.14 -7.14
CA LYS A 127 -11.89 -5.90 -6.08
C LYS A 127 -11.80 -7.01 -5.02
N VAL A 128 -11.69 -8.26 -5.45
CA VAL A 128 -11.59 -9.44 -4.57
C VAL A 128 -10.26 -9.44 -3.81
N LYS A 129 -9.14 -9.12 -4.48
CA LYS A 129 -7.84 -8.97 -3.82
C LYS A 129 -7.87 -7.89 -2.74
N GLY A 130 -8.45 -6.74 -3.08
CA GLY A 130 -8.66 -5.65 -2.14
C GLY A 130 -9.54 -6.04 -0.95
N TYR A 131 -10.60 -6.78 -1.23
CA TYR A 131 -11.55 -7.28 -0.24
C TYR A 131 -10.86 -8.25 0.72
N TYR A 132 -10.02 -9.14 0.21
CA TYR A 132 -9.23 -10.05 1.02
C TYR A 132 -8.31 -9.32 2.01
N ILE A 133 -7.64 -8.26 1.56
CA ILE A 133 -6.84 -7.41 2.47
C ILE A 133 -7.74 -6.82 3.56
N LYS A 134 -8.94 -6.32 3.24
CA LYS A 134 -9.87 -5.83 4.27
C LYS A 134 -10.22 -6.90 5.30
N LEU A 135 -10.51 -8.13 4.86
CA LEU A 135 -10.79 -9.24 5.77
C LEU A 135 -9.59 -9.52 6.69
N LEU A 136 -8.38 -9.56 6.15
CA LEU A 136 -7.16 -9.77 6.93
C LEU A 136 -6.92 -8.68 7.98
N LEU A 137 -7.30 -7.43 7.70
CA LEU A 137 -7.15 -6.32 8.65
C LEU A 137 -8.11 -6.45 9.85
N ILE A 138 -9.30 -7.03 9.66
CA ILE A 138 -10.32 -7.17 10.72
C ILE A 138 -10.35 -8.54 11.39
N ALA A 139 -9.66 -9.53 10.82
CA ALA A 139 -9.64 -10.88 11.36
C ALA A 139 -8.88 -10.97 12.69
N GLU A 140 -9.39 -11.82 13.56
CA GLU A 140 -8.75 -12.22 14.82
C GLU A 140 -8.41 -13.70 14.70
N ASP A 141 -7.14 -14.06 14.82
CA ASP A 141 -6.65 -15.43 14.61
C ASP A 141 -7.12 -16.07 13.29
N ASN A 142 -7.07 -15.27 12.21
CA ASN A 142 -7.57 -15.60 10.87
C ASN A 142 -9.08 -15.89 10.80
N LYS A 143 -9.85 -15.63 11.86
CA LYS A 143 -11.29 -15.88 11.90
C LYS A 143 -12.05 -14.56 11.97
N ILE A 144 -13.24 -14.58 11.36
CA ILE A 144 -14.21 -13.48 11.44
C ILE A 144 -15.54 -14.10 11.81
N LEU A 145 -15.92 -13.96 13.08
CA LEU A 145 -17.15 -14.53 13.64
C LEU A 145 -18.32 -13.55 13.55
N LEU A 146 -18.59 -13.06 12.33
CA LEU A 146 -19.66 -12.12 12.05
C LEU A 146 -20.67 -12.74 11.08
N SER A 147 -21.95 -12.41 11.28
CA SER A 147 -22.97 -12.68 10.25
C SER A 147 -22.72 -11.83 9.02
N LEU A 148 -23.20 -12.28 7.86
CA LEU A 148 -22.97 -11.60 6.58
C LEU A 148 -23.41 -10.12 6.59
N ASN A 149 -24.54 -9.79 7.26
CA ASN A 149 -25.01 -8.41 7.39
C ASN A 149 -24.04 -7.57 8.23
N LYS A 150 -23.64 -8.06 9.41
CA LYS A 150 -22.69 -7.34 10.29
C LYS A 150 -21.32 -7.18 9.64
N LEU A 151 -20.89 -8.17 8.86
CA LEU A 151 -19.66 -8.10 8.09
C LEU A 151 -19.74 -7.02 7.00
N ALA A 152 -20.86 -6.98 6.27
CA ALA A 152 -21.11 -5.97 5.26
C ALA A 152 -21.10 -4.55 5.84
N ASP A 153 -21.79 -4.35 6.97
CA ASP A 153 -21.82 -3.07 7.69
C ASP A 153 -20.41 -2.68 8.17
N LYS A 154 -19.69 -3.60 8.80
CA LYS A 154 -18.31 -3.38 9.29
C LYS A 154 -17.33 -3.02 8.17
N LEU A 155 -17.55 -3.50 6.95
CA LEU A 155 -16.68 -3.23 5.81
C LEU A 155 -17.12 -2.02 4.97
N GLY A 156 -18.30 -1.46 5.26
CA GLY A 156 -18.94 -0.42 4.44
C GLY A 156 -19.27 -0.89 3.03
N MET A 157 -19.72 -2.15 2.88
CA MET A 157 -19.92 -2.79 1.58
C MET A 157 -21.34 -3.36 1.44
N GLY A 158 -21.84 -3.42 0.21
CA GLY A 158 -23.12 -4.05 -0.07
C GLY A 158 -23.07 -5.57 0.18
N LYS A 159 -24.08 -6.11 0.86
CA LYS A 159 -24.20 -7.54 1.19
C LYS A 159 -23.93 -8.47 0.01
N LYS A 160 -24.54 -8.18 -1.15
CA LYS A 160 -24.37 -8.97 -2.38
C LYS A 160 -22.91 -9.04 -2.86
N ASN A 161 -22.16 -7.93 -2.73
CA ASN A 161 -20.75 -7.90 -3.10
C ASN A 161 -19.91 -8.73 -2.12
N VAL A 162 -20.19 -8.62 -0.83
CA VAL A 162 -19.51 -9.42 0.22
C VAL A 162 -19.73 -10.91 -0.03
N GLU A 163 -20.97 -11.31 -0.33
CA GLU A 163 -21.33 -12.69 -0.66
C GLU A 163 -20.59 -13.20 -1.91
N SER A 164 -20.64 -12.44 -3.02
CA SER A 164 -19.92 -12.78 -4.26
C SER A 164 -18.41 -12.93 -4.03
N TYR A 165 -17.79 -11.97 -3.35
CA TYR A 165 -16.34 -12.01 -3.12
C TYR A 165 -15.92 -13.12 -2.15
N ASN A 166 -16.78 -13.49 -1.20
CA ASN A 166 -16.54 -14.67 -0.35
C ASN A 166 -16.54 -15.97 -1.16
N LEU A 167 -17.43 -16.10 -2.15
CA LEU A 167 -17.45 -17.26 -3.05
C LEU A 167 -16.20 -17.32 -3.93
N ASP A 168 -15.73 -16.18 -4.45
CA ASP A 168 -14.49 -16.10 -5.22
C ASP A 168 -13.28 -16.52 -4.37
N LEU A 169 -13.19 -16.02 -3.13
CA LEU A 169 -12.12 -16.39 -2.20
C LEU A 169 -12.17 -17.85 -1.74
N TYR A 170 -13.38 -18.37 -1.55
CA TYR A 170 -13.59 -19.78 -1.23
C TYR A 170 -13.09 -20.67 -2.38
N SER A 171 -13.46 -20.32 -3.61
CA SER A 171 -13.04 -21.04 -4.82
C SER A 171 -11.53 -20.99 -5.02
N ALA A 172 -10.88 -19.88 -4.64
CA ALA A 172 -9.43 -19.72 -4.65
C ALA A 172 -8.72 -20.38 -3.46
N GLY A 173 -9.45 -21.01 -2.52
CA GLY A 173 -8.87 -21.66 -1.34
C GLY A 173 -8.28 -20.69 -0.30
N LEU A 174 -8.67 -19.41 -0.33
CA LEU A 174 -8.22 -18.35 0.59
C LEU A 174 -9.18 -18.12 1.77
N LEU A 175 -10.34 -18.75 1.73
CA LEU A 175 -11.40 -18.65 2.73
C LEU A 175 -12.10 -20.01 2.90
N LYS A 176 -12.55 -20.29 4.13
CA LYS A 176 -13.45 -21.40 4.47
C LYS A 176 -14.66 -20.87 5.25
N PHE A 177 -15.82 -21.43 4.97
CA PHE A 177 -17.02 -21.17 5.76
C PHE A 177 -17.01 -22.01 7.03
N ILE A 178 -17.35 -21.38 8.16
CA ILE A 178 -17.49 -22.03 9.47
C ILE A 178 -18.86 -21.69 10.06
N PRO A 179 -19.41 -22.45 11.02
CA PRO A 179 -20.79 -22.27 11.49
C PRO A 179 -21.15 -20.87 11.99
N LYS A 180 -20.15 -20.10 12.46
CA LYS A 180 -20.33 -18.75 13.02
C LYS A 180 -19.63 -17.65 12.21
N GLY A 181 -19.21 -17.92 10.97
CA GLY A 181 -18.56 -16.93 10.13
C GLY A 181 -17.63 -17.53 9.09
N ILE A 182 -16.44 -16.94 8.96
CA ILE A 182 -15.43 -17.35 7.98
C ILE A 182 -14.06 -17.49 8.62
N GLU A 183 -13.25 -18.40 8.09
CA GLU A 183 -11.84 -18.60 8.42
C GLU A 183 -11.00 -18.34 7.17
N LEU A 184 -10.00 -17.47 7.30
CA LEU A 184 -9.06 -17.12 6.23
C LEU A 184 -7.91 -18.12 6.21
N THR A 185 -7.43 -18.46 5.02
CA THR A 185 -6.31 -19.38 4.82
C THR A 185 -5.14 -18.69 4.11
N PRO A 186 -4.49 -17.70 4.74
CA PRO A 186 -3.50 -16.83 4.09
C PRO A 186 -2.11 -17.46 3.97
N LYS A 187 -1.99 -18.79 3.87
CA LYS A 187 -0.70 -19.49 3.87
C LYS A 187 0.25 -18.85 2.86
N GLU A 188 1.46 -18.52 3.30
CA GLU A 188 2.52 -17.83 2.53
C GLU A 188 2.20 -16.39 2.07
N LEU A 189 0.96 -15.92 2.24
CA LEU A 189 0.52 -14.57 1.92
C LEU A 189 0.60 -13.62 3.11
N LEU A 190 0.10 -14.04 4.27
CA LEU A 190 0.25 -13.30 5.52
C LEU A 190 1.51 -13.78 6.23
N LEU A 191 2.47 -12.88 6.39
CA LEU A 191 3.74 -13.17 7.04
C LEU A 191 3.62 -12.87 8.53
N ASN A 192 4.41 -13.58 9.33
CA ASN A 192 4.61 -13.20 10.72
C ASN A 192 5.09 -11.75 10.75
N ASN A 193 4.48 -10.93 11.62
CA ASN A 193 4.86 -9.53 11.79
C ASN A 193 6.26 -9.47 12.39
N ASP A 194 7.27 -9.57 11.54
CA ASP A 194 8.65 -9.36 11.92
C ASP A 194 8.80 -7.87 12.26
N ILE A 195 9.34 -7.56 13.44
CA ILE A 195 9.40 -6.21 14.01
C ILE A 195 10.53 -5.44 13.30
N ALA A 196 10.42 -5.30 11.98
CA ALA A 196 11.35 -4.52 11.19
C ALA A 196 11.11 -3.05 11.51
N LYS A 197 11.87 -2.52 12.47
CA LYS A 197 11.92 -1.08 12.81
C LYS A 197 12.08 -0.27 11.51
N GLN A 198 11.17 0.66 11.26
CA GLN A 198 11.28 1.65 10.18
C GLN A 198 12.64 2.33 10.29
N ARG A 199 13.56 2.01 9.38
CA ARG A 199 14.99 2.33 9.61
C ARG A 199 15.30 3.83 9.58
N LYS A 200 14.45 4.68 8.99
CA LYS A 200 14.67 6.14 8.91
C LYS A 200 13.34 6.88 8.74
N GLU A 201 12.82 7.49 9.80
CA GLU A 201 11.86 8.59 9.63
C GLU A 201 12.57 9.75 8.93
N TRP A 202 11.92 10.33 7.91
CA TRP A 202 12.41 11.58 7.35
C TRP A 202 11.95 12.71 8.26
N ASN A 203 12.82 13.19 9.13
CA ASN A 203 12.61 14.43 9.88
C ASN A 203 12.91 15.64 8.98
N PRO A 204 11.90 16.42 8.52
CA PRO A 204 12.15 17.68 7.80
C PRO A 204 12.99 18.69 8.59
N ILE A 205 12.96 18.57 9.93
CA ILE A 205 13.40 19.61 10.87
C ILE A 205 14.94 19.74 10.93
N ASN A 206 15.70 18.71 10.54
CA ASN A 206 17.15 18.73 10.78
C ASN A 206 18.03 19.34 9.68
N SER A 207 17.47 19.95 8.63
CA SER A 207 18.32 20.63 7.63
C SER A 207 18.81 22.02 8.06
N LYS A 208 18.17 22.67 9.04
CA LYS A 208 18.55 24.01 9.50
C LYS A 208 19.57 24.03 10.65
N ASN A 209 19.79 22.90 11.34
CA ASN A 209 20.67 22.84 12.52
C ASN A 209 22.05 22.20 12.26
N VAL A 210 22.38 21.80 11.03
CA VAL A 210 23.71 21.22 10.72
C VAL A 210 24.82 22.28 10.63
N VAL A 211 24.47 23.57 10.63
CA VAL A 211 25.46 24.66 10.42
C VAL A 211 26.05 25.23 11.73
N LYS A 212 25.81 24.65 12.91
CA LYS A 212 26.31 25.22 14.18
C LYS A 212 27.28 24.36 15.01
N ILE A 213 27.83 23.26 14.48
CA ILE A 213 28.74 22.38 15.27
C ILE A 213 30.19 22.34 14.72
N ALA A 214 30.51 23.04 13.64
CA ALA A 214 31.90 23.20 13.20
C ALA A 214 32.28 24.68 13.28
N PHE A 215 32.80 25.11 14.43
CA PHE A 215 33.83 26.14 14.64
C PHE A 215 33.88 26.46 16.15
N LYS A 216 34.42 25.52 16.94
CA LYS A 216 35.19 25.89 18.12
C LYS A 216 36.63 25.56 17.79
N SER A 217 37.38 26.55 17.33
CA SER A 217 38.84 26.49 17.33
C SER A 217 39.31 26.47 18.78
N LYS A 218 40.36 25.67 19.03
CA LYS A 218 41.14 25.73 20.28
C LYS A 218 41.74 27.10 20.49
#